data_AF-J7G2L6-F1
#
_entry.id   AF-J7G2L6-F1
#
_cell.length_a   1.000
_cell.length_b   1.000
_cell.length_c   1.000
_cell.angle_alpha   90.00
_cell.angle_beta   90.00
_cell.angle_gamma   90.00
#
_symmetry.space_group_name_H-M   'P 1'
#
loop_
_entity.id
_entity.type
_entity.pdbx_description
1 polymer ?
#
loop_
_entity_poly.entity_id
_entity_poly.type
_entity_poly.pdbx_seq_one_letter_code
_entity_poly.pdbx_strand_id
1 'polypeptide(L)'
;MSFLIFIFLIFILFKKIFSSKFKFFNKESEKMKSKFKRLIPSPNSFFMDVKCPKCFEITIIFSHSQTLIKCEKCSTILGEPTGGKVFLNKRSVYHIKK
;
A
#
# COMPACT_ATOMS: atom_id res chain seq x y z
N MET A 1 31.11 -36.13 -26.72
CA MET A 1 30.78 -36.44 -25.31
C MET A 1 31.14 -35.32 -24.34
N SER A 2 32.28 -34.63 -24.50
CA SER A 2 32.68 -33.48 -23.67
C SER A 2 31.80 -32.22 -23.80
N PHE A 3 31.37 -31.85 -25.01
CA PHE A 3 30.57 -30.64 -25.24
C PHE A 3 29.14 -30.70 -24.67
N LEU A 4 28.49 -31.86 -24.73
CA LEU A 4 27.14 -32.06 -24.17
C LEU A 4 27.16 -31.96 -22.63
N ILE A 5 28.23 -32.43 -21.98
CA ILE A 5 28.42 -32.35 -20.52
C ILE A 5 28.59 -30.90 -20.07
N PHE A 6 29.30 -30.07 -20.85
CA PHE A 6 29.47 -28.64 -20.57
C PHE A 6 28.16 -27.87 -20.68
N ILE A 7 27.35 -28.15 -21.71
CA ILE A 7 26.00 -27.56 -21.87
C ILE A 7 25.09 -27.98 -20.72
N PHE A 8 25.16 -29.24 -20.27
CA PHE A 8 24.37 -29.75 -19.15
C PHE A 8 24.76 -29.09 -17.81
N LEU A 9 26.06 -28.89 -17.55
CA LEU A 9 26.56 -28.18 -16.37
C LEU A 9 26.18 -26.70 -16.37
N ILE A 10 26.24 -26.04 -17.53
CA ILE A 10 25.77 -24.66 -17.72
C ILE A 10 24.25 -24.57 -17.48
N PHE A 11 23.46 -25.53 -17.98
CA PHE A 11 22.02 -25.57 -17.75
C PHE A 11 21.67 -25.79 -16.27
N ILE A 12 22.42 -26.63 -15.57
CA ILE A 12 22.28 -26.86 -14.11
C ILE A 12 22.64 -25.59 -13.32
N LEU A 13 23.71 -24.89 -13.69
CA LEU A 13 24.12 -23.62 -13.08
C LEU A 13 23.07 -22.51 -13.30
N PHE A 14 22.52 -22.39 -14.51
CA PHE A 14 21.45 -21.43 -14.82
C PHE A 14 20.17 -21.72 -14.04
N LYS A 15 19.77 -23.00 -13.93
CA LYS A 15 18.56 -23.39 -13.17
C LYS A 15 18.69 -23.13 -11.67
N LYS A 16 19.92 -23.19 -11.11
CA LYS A 16 20.22 -22.95 -9.70
C LYS A 16 20.12 -21.46 -9.30
N ILE A 17 20.35 -20.53 -10.24
CA ILE A 17 20.22 -19.08 -10.03
C ILE A 17 18.76 -18.62 -9.99
N PHE A 18 17.88 -19.17 -10.83
CA PHE A 18 16.49 -18.70 -10.92
C PHE A 18 15.59 -19.22 -9.78
N SER A 19 15.86 -20.42 -9.27
CA SER A 19 14.98 -21.07 -8.27
C SER A 19 15.04 -20.47 -6.86
N SER A 20 16.05 -19.66 -6.53
CA SER A 20 16.25 -19.15 -5.17
C SER A 20 15.44 -17.88 -4.84
N LYS A 21 14.92 -17.18 -5.86
CA LYS A 21 14.21 -15.89 -5.68
C LYS A 21 12.69 -16.01 -5.52
N PHE A 22 12.12 -17.16 -5.89
CA PHE A 22 10.69 -17.49 -5.71
C PHE A 22 10.46 -18.21 -4.38
N LYS A 23 11.14 -17.78 -3.31
CA LYS A 23 10.95 -18.34 -1.97
C LYS A 23 9.68 -17.74 -1.37
N PHE A 24 8.72 -18.63 -1.04
CA PHE A 24 7.58 -18.45 -0.13
C PHE A 24 7.20 -17.01 0.21
N PHE A 25 6.06 -16.57 -0.35
CA PHE A 25 5.40 -15.30 -0.08
C PHE A 25 4.94 -15.23 1.38
N ASN A 26 5.85 -14.94 2.30
CA ASN A 26 5.48 -14.71 3.68
C ASN A 26 4.94 -13.28 3.79
N LYS A 27 3.61 -13.13 3.72
CA LYS A 27 2.88 -11.83 3.72
C LYS A 27 3.37 -10.88 4.81
N GLU A 28 3.76 -11.43 5.96
CA GLU A 28 4.28 -10.68 7.10
C GLU A 28 5.62 -10.02 6.79
N SER A 29 6.53 -10.77 6.15
CA SER A 29 7.86 -10.27 5.76
C SER A 29 7.78 -9.14 4.73
N GLU A 30 6.76 -9.13 3.86
CA GLU A 30 6.57 -8.06 2.87
C GLU A 30 5.96 -6.79 3.45
N LYS A 31 5.06 -6.92 4.44
CA LYS A 31 4.46 -5.77 5.14
C LYS A 31 5.49 -4.94 5.89
N MET A 32 6.53 -5.58 6.45
CA MET A 32 7.62 -4.90 7.15
C MET A 32 8.58 -4.17 6.21
N LYS A 33 8.65 -4.55 4.93
CA LYS A 33 9.54 -3.89 3.96
C LYS A 33 9.00 -2.52 3.57
N SER A 34 9.92 -1.58 3.36
CA SER A 34 9.63 -0.29 2.73
C SER A 34 9.00 -0.49 1.34
N LYS A 35 8.13 0.45 0.93
CA LYS A 35 7.33 0.36 -0.31
C LYS A 35 8.15 0.02 -1.57
N PHE A 36 9.39 0.51 -1.66
CA PHE A 36 10.29 0.26 -2.80
C PHE A 36 11.09 -1.05 -2.71
N LYS A 37 11.18 -1.67 -1.52
CA LYS A 37 11.93 -2.91 -1.28
C LYS A 37 11.04 -4.16 -1.32
N ARG A 38 9.76 -4.00 -1.61
CA ARG A 38 8.82 -5.11 -1.81
C ARG A 38 9.14 -5.83 -3.11
N LEU A 39 8.71 -7.09 -3.21
CA LEU A 39 8.85 -7.86 -4.45
C LEU A 39 8.11 -7.18 -5.60
N ILE A 40 6.89 -6.72 -5.30
CA ILE A 40 6.09 -5.88 -6.19
C ILE A 40 5.89 -4.53 -5.47
N PRO A 41 6.37 -3.42 -6.04
CA PRO A 41 6.20 -2.11 -5.44
C PRO A 41 4.73 -1.68 -5.49
N SER A 42 4.22 -1.20 -4.36
CA SER A 42 2.85 -0.70 -4.23
C SER A 42 2.78 0.49 -3.26
N PRO A 43 1.88 1.45 -3.47
CA PRO A 43 1.70 2.57 -2.55
C PRO A 43 1.11 2.11 -1.21
N ASN A 44 1.38 2.87 -0.14
CA ASN A 44 0.78 2.67 1.19
C ASN A 44 -0.45 3.55 1.44
N SER A 45 -0.69 4.50 0.54
CA SER A 45 -1.78 5.46 0.62
C SER A 45 -3.06 4.89 0.04
N PHE A 46 -4.21 5.34 0.55
CA PHE A 46 -5.52 4.88 0.10
C PHE A 46 -6.55 6.02 0.15
N PHE A 47 -7.64 5.84 -0.57
CA PHE A 47 -8.82 6.67 -0.45
C PHE A 47 -9.79 6.03 0.54
N MET A 48 -10.47 6.86 1.31
CA MET A 48 -11.45 6.43 2.30
C MET A 48 -12.70 7.29 2.24
N ASP A 49 -13.84 6.66 2.50
CA ASP A 49 -15.11 7.32 2.69
C ASP A 49 -15.25 7.73 4.14
N VAL A 50 -15.33 9.03 4.41
CA VAL A 50 -15.52 9.57 5.76
C VAL A 50 -16.94 10.10 5.88
N LYS A 51 -17.66 9.60 6.88
CA LYS A 51 -19.00 10.06 7.24
C LYS A 51 -18.90 11.25 8.18
N CYS A 52 -19.53 12.36 7.82
CA CYS A 52 -19.63 13.51 8.69
C CYS A 52 -20.58 13.20 9.88
N PRO A 53 -20.18 13.50 11.13
CA PRO A 53 -21.04 13.26 12.30
C PRO A 53 -22.28 14.18 12.37
N LYS A 54 -22.34 15.24 11.54
CA LYS A 54 -23.41 16.26 11.61
C LYS A 54 -24.42 16.15 10.46
N CYS A 55 -23.94 15.96 9.23
CA CYS A 55 -24.80 15.89 8.02
C CYS A 55 -24.96 14.46 7.47
N PHE A 56 -24.26 13.46 8.03
CA PHE A 56 -24.21 12.08 7.54
C PHE A 56 -23.79 11.91 6.07
N GLU A 57 -23.32 13.00 5.44
CA GLU A 57 -22.79 13.00 4.10
C GLU A 57 -21.48 12.21 4.04
N ILE A 58 -21.28 11.47 2.96
CA ILE A 58 -20.09 10.66 2.72
C ILE A 58 -19.17 11.44 1.80
N THR A 59 -18.01 11.81 2.32
CA THR A 59 -16.97 12.51 1.53
C THR A 59 -15.79 11.57 1.31
N ILE A 60 -15.27 11.53 0.07
CA ILE A 60 -14.08 10.76 -0.27
C ILE A 60 -12.84 11.57 0.10
N ILE A 61 -11.98 11.00 0.94
CA ILE A 61 -10.78 11.66 1.47
C ILE A 61 -9.54 10.81 1.16
N PHE A 62 -8.43 11.46 0.82
CA PHE A 62 -7.14 10.82 0.68
C PHE A 62 -6.41 10.67 2.02
N SER A 63 -5.76 9.53 2.25
CA SER A 63 -5.13 9.22 3.56
C SER A 63 -3.99 10.15 3.97
N HIS A 64 -3.31 10.79 3.02
CA HIS A 64 -2.21 11.75 3.26
C HIS A 64 -2.55 13.12 2.64
N SER A 65 -3.74 13.64 2.89
CA SER A 65 -4.16 14.96 2.41
C SER A 65 -3.25 16.07 2.97
N GLN A 66 -2.84 16.98 2.09
CA GLN A 66 -2.09 18.20 2.45
C GLN A 66 -3.02 19.37 2.79
N THR A 67 -4.26 19.34 2.29
CA THR A 67 -5.24 20.40 2.52
C THR A 67 -6.13 20.07 3.70
N LEU A 68 -6.66 21.12 4.33
CA LEU A 68 -7.64 21.00 5.39
C LEU A 68 -8.98 20.54 4.80
N ILE A 69 -9.50 19.42 5.30
CA ILE A 69 -10.66 18.77 4.69
C ILE A 69 -11.93 19.25 5.39
N LYS A 70 -12.82 19.87 4.62
CA LYS A 70 -14.13 20.35 5.07
C LYS A 70 -15.24 19.54 4.42
N CYS A 71 -16.32 19.31 5.15
CA CYS A 71 -17.54 18.75 4.57
C CYS A 71 -18.23 19.78 3.67
N GLU A 72 -18.70 19.38 2.48
CA GLU A 72 -19.34 20.28 1.51
C GLU A 72 -20.66 20.88 2.03
N LYS A 73 -21.43 20.12 2.83
CA LYS A 73 -22.74 20.58 3.34
C LYS A 73 -22.65 21.38 4.63
N CYS A 74 -21.88 20.90 5.60
CA CYS A 74 -21.83 21.51 6.94
C CYS A 74 -20.66 22.48 7.14
N SER A 75 -19.72 22.57 6.19
CA SER A 75 -18.45 23.30 6.32
C SER A 75 -17.60 22.93 7.55
N THR A 76 -17.98 21.85 8.24
CA THR A 76 -17.26 21.34 9.42
C THR A 76 -15.95 20.71 8.99
N ILE A 77 -14.91 20.95 9.77
CA ILE A 77 -13.60 20.36 9.59
C ILE A 77 -13.68 18.86 9.91
N LEU A 78 -13.39 18.02 8.92
CA LEU A 78 -13.40 16.56 9.04
C LEU A 78 -12.01 16.03 9.44
N GLY A 79 -10.96 16.68 8.96
CA GLY A 79 -9.60 16.35 9.34
C GLY A 79 -8.58 17.42 8.97
N GLU A 80 -7.49 17.41 9.72
CA GLU A 80 -6.36 18.34 9.59
C GLU A 80 -5.18 17.65 8.90
N PRO A 81 -4.45 18.37 8.04
CA PRO A 81 -3.27 17.83 7.39
C PRO A 81 -2.15 17.65 8.42
N THR A 82 -1.43 16.54 8.31
CA THR A 82 -0.22 16.29 9.10
C THR A 82 0.90 15.85 8.15
N GLY A 83 2.13 15.72 8.66
CA GLY A 83 3.24 15.14 7.88
C GLY A 83 3.04 13.67 7.50
N GLY A 84 2.08 12.98 8.13
CA GLY A 84 1.78 11.58 7.93
C GLY A 84 0.36 11.34 7.43
N LYS A 85 -0.38 10.47 8.13
CA LYS A 85 -1.80 10.28 7.85
C LYS A 85 -2.61 11.46 8.38
N VAL A 86 -3.67 11.83 7.67
CA VAL A 86 -4.58 12.90 8.08
C VAL A 86 -5.08 12.66 9.50
N PHE A 87 -5.10 13.72 10.30
CA PHE A 87 -5.72 13.69 11.61
C PHE A 87 -7.24 13.85 11.45
N LEU A 88 -7.98 12.74 11.55
CA LEU A 88 -9.44 12.76 11.49
C LEU A 88 -10.05 13.10 12.85
N ASN A 89 -11.16 13.84 12.84
CA ASN A 89 -11.91 14.12 14.05
C ASN A 89 -12.44 12.81 14.66
N LYS A 90 -12.32 12.63 15.98
CA LYS A 90 -12.69 11.38 16.70
C LYS A 90 -14.13 10.92 16.47
N ARG A 91 -15.03 11.82 16.08
CA ARG A 91 -16.45 11.52 15.84
C ARG A 91 -16.76 11.05 14.42
N SER A 92 -15.86 11.21 13.46
CA SER A 92 -16.10 10.77 12.09
C SER A 92 -15.74 9.29 11.93
N VAL A 93 -16.64 8.54 11.30
CA VAL A 93 -16.43 7.13 10.95
C VAL A 93 -15.88 7.07 9.52
N TYR A 94 -14.90 6.21 9.28
CA TYR A 94 -14.32 6.04 7.94
C TYR A 94 -14.31 4.58 7.47
N HIS A 95 -14.48 4.39 6.17
CA HIS A 95 -14.36 3.10 5.48
C HIS A 95 -13.33 3.21 4.36
N ILE A 96 -12.40 2.25 4.30
CA ILE A 96 -11.37 2.24 3.25
C ILE A 96 -12.00 1.73 1.96
N LYS A 97 -11.83 2.48 0.85
CA LYS A 97 -12.21 1.97 -0.47
C LYS A 97 -11.22 0.89 -0.89
N LYS A 98 -11.74 -0.30 -1.20
CA LYS A 98 -10.95 -1.41 -1.78
C LYS A 98 -10.91 -1.31 -3.29
#